data_AF-A0A525CCZ9-F1
#
_entry.id   AF-A0A525CCZ9-F1
#
_cell.length_a   1.000
_cell.length_b   1.000
_cell.length_c   1.000
_cell.angle_alpha   90.00
_cell.angle_beta   90.00
_cell.angle_gamma   90.00
#
_symmetry.space_group_name_H-M   'P 1'
#
loop_
_entity.id
_entity.type
_entity.pdbx_description
1 polymer ?
#
loop_
_entity_poly.entity_id
_entity_poly.type
_entity_poly.pdbx_seq_one_letter_code
_entity_poly.pdbx_strand_id
1 'polypeptide(L)' 'IYSEVERASHITVQAWNEKGKPFTLQADGMLARVILHEYDHLNGVLFLDHLKEKKKEKLLKQYAAHRGN' A
#
# COMPACT_ATOMS: atom_id res chain seq x y z
N ILE A 1 -13.13 -4.92 0.62
CA ILE A 1 -12.28 -6.12 0.36
C ILE A 1 -10.95 -5.96 1.08
N TYR A 2 -10.39 -7.03 1.65
CA TYR A 2 -9.10 -7.02 2.36
C TYR A 2 -8.27 -8.25 1.98
N SER A 3 -6.95 -8.12 2.04
CA SER A 3 -6.01 -9.24 1.90
C SER A 3 -4.71 -8.95 2.62
N GLU A 4 -4.08 -9.99 3.14
CA GLU A 4 -2.70 -9.95 3.59
C GLU A 4 -1.76 -9.67 2.40
N VAL A 5 -0.79 -8.80 2.67
CA VAL A 5 0.28 -8.35 1.77
C VAL A 5 1.55 -8.27 2.61
N GLU A 6 2.60 -8.92 2.11
CA GLU A 6 3.94 -8.89 2.70
C GLU A 6 4.59 -7.54 2.39
N ARG A 7 5.16 -6.90 3.42
CA ARG A 7 5.85 -5.61 3.34
C ARG A 7 6.98 -5.57 4.35
N ALA A 8 7.98 -4.73 4.10
CA ALA A 8 9.03 -4.47 5.07
C ALA A 8 8.43 -3.97 6.39
N SER A 9 8.87 -4.57 7.50
CA SER A 9 8.42 -4.21 8.85
C SER A 9 9.10 -2.96 9.40
N HIS A 10 10.21 -2.55 8.80
CA HIS A 10 10.97 -1.34 9.13
C HIS A 10 11.51 -0.71 7.85
N ILE A 11 11.44 0.62 7.75
CA ILE A 11 11.90 1.39 6.59
C ILE A 11 12.59 2.68 7.04
N THR A 12 13.43 3.23 6.17
CA THR A 12 13.89 4.62 6.25
C THR A 12 13.42 5.34 4.99
N VAL A 13 12.71 6.45 5.15
CA VAL A 13 12.20 7.26 4.04
C VAL A 13 12.79 8.66 4.08
N GLN A 14 13.11 9.21 2.91
CA GLN A 14 13.45 10.61 2.72
C GLN A 14 12.29 11.30 2.02
N ALA A 15 11.83 12.42 2.57
CA ALA A 15 10.69 13.16 2.05
C ALA A 15 10.82 14.65 2.33
N TRP A 16 9.88 15.43 1.79
CA TRP A 16 9.75 16.86 2.02
C TRP A 16 8.46 17.09 2.81
N ASN A 17 8.52 17.93 3.83
CA ASN A 17 7.31 18.33 4.56
C ASN A 17 6.52 19.39 3.79
N GLU A 18 5.35 19.76 4.32
CA GLU A 18 4.43 20.76 3.73
C GLU A 18 5.07 22.15 3.51
N LYS A 19 6.19 22.45 4.18
CA LYS A 19 6.94 23.70 4.04
C LYS A 19 8.11 23.59 3.07
N GLY A 20 8.25 22.47 2.35
CA GLY A 20 9.36 22.22 1.44
C GLY A 20 10.70 22.07 2.16
N LYS A 21 10.71 21.56 3.40
CA LYS A 21 11.97 21.19 4.08
C LYS A 21 12.19 19.67 4.00
N PRO A 22 13.39 19.21 3.62
CA PRO A 22 13.70 17.79 3.57
C PRO A 22 13.82 17.20 4.97
N PHE A 23 13.41 15.96 5.15
CA PHE A 23 13.59 15.20 6.37
C PHE A 23 13.77 13.71 6.07
N THR A 24 14.34 12.99 7.03
CA THR A 24 14.45 11.53 7.03
C THR A 24 13.64 10.98 8.19
N LEU A 25 12.86 9.94 7.94
CA LEU A 25 12.03 9.27 8.93
C LEU A 25 12.33 7.78 8.94
N GLN A 26 12.65 7.24 10.12
CA GLN A 26 12.63 5.81 10.37
C GLN A 26 11.23 5.44 10.87
N ALA A 27 10.64 4.43 10.26
CA ALA A 27 9.30 3.96 10.61
C ALA A 27 9.29 2.44 10.70
N ASP A 28 8.46 1.92 11.60
CA ASP A 28 8.21 0.49 11.75
C ASP A 28 6.72 0.18 11.88
N GLY A 29 6.40 -1.11 11.93
CA GLY A 29 5.06 -1.61 12.21
C GLY A 29 3.99 -1.02 11.29
N MET A 30 2.96 -0.43 11.88
CA MET A 30 1.84 0.14 11.11
C MET A 30 2.26 1.37 10.31
N LEU A 31 3.15 2.21 10.84
CA LEU A 31 3.58 3.42 10.13
C LEU A 31 4.39 3.07 8.89
N ALA A 32 5.31 2.10 8.99
CA ALA A 32 6.03 1.58 7.82
C ALA A 32 5.06 1.01 6.77
N ARG A 33 4.05 0.25 7.21
CA ARG A 33 3.03 -0.34 6.32
C ARG A 33 2.25 0.72 5.56
N VAL A 34 1.79 1.78 6.24
CA VAL A 34 1.03 2.87 5.63
C VAL A 34 1.90 3.66 4.65
N ILE A 35 3.12 4.04 5.06
CA ILE A 35 4.04 4.78 4.17
C ILE A 35 4.31 4.00 2.88
N LEU A 36 4.57 2.69 2.97
CA LEU A 36 4.76 1.85 1.79
C LEU A 36 3.49 1.74 0.93
N HIS A 37 2.30 1.73 1.53
CA HIS A 37 1.04 1.71 0.79
C HIS A 37 0.83 2.99 0.00
N GLU A 38 1.02 4.16 0.64
CA GLU A 38 0.86 5.44 -0.04
C GLU A 38 1.95 5.67 -1.09
N TYR A 39 3.18 5.20 -0.82
CA TYR A 39 4.27 5.26 -1.79
C TYR A 39 4.00 4.41 -3.04
N ASP A 40 3.39 3.23 -2.90
CA ASP A 40 2.98 2.40 -4.05
C ASP A 40 2.01 3.17 -4.96
N HIS A 41 1.07 3.93 -4.39
CA HIS A 41 0.13 4.74 -5.19
C HIS A 41 0.84 5.81 -6.04
N LEU A 42 1.94 6.38 -5.55
CA LEU A 42 2.77 7.30 -6.34
C LEU A 42 3.37 6.64 -7.59
N ASN A 43 3.51 5.31 -7.56
CA ASN A 43 3.99 4.50 -8.68
C ASN A 43 2.85 3.82 -9.45
N GLY A 44 1.60 4.15 -9.16
CA GLY A 44 0.42 3.50 -9.77
C GLY A 44 0.23 2.04 -9.37
N VAL A 45 0.84 1.60 -8.26
CA VAL A 45 0.74 0.22 -7.75
C VAL A 45 -0.35 0.14 -6.68
N LEU A 46 -1.27 -0.81 -6.82
CA LEU A 46 -2.27 -1.10 -5.80
C LEU A 46 -1.84 -2.29 -4.94
N PHE A 47 -2.41 -2.41 -3.73
CA PHE A 47 -2.14 -3.58 -2.89
C PHE A 47 -2.54 -4.92 -3.56
N LEU A 48 -3.46 -4.88 -4.53
CA LEU A 48 -3.89 -6.02 -5.33
C LEU A 48 -2.78 -6.54 -6.25
N ASP A 49 -1.85 -5.68 -6.68
CA ASP A 49 -0.75 -6.04 -7.57
C ASP A 49 0.34 -6.84 -6.84
N HIS A 50 0.37 -6.78 -5.52
CA HIS A 50 1.22 -7.61 -4.68
C HIS A 50 0.65 -9.02 -4.44
N LEU A 51 -0.56 -9.31 -4.91
CA LEU A 51 -1.22 -10.60 -4.69
C LEU A 51 -0.94 -11.55 -5.86
N LYS A 52 -0.89 -12.87 -5.55
CA LYS A 52 -0.92 -13.91 -6.58
C LYS A 52 -2.20 -13.77 -7.42
N GLU A 53 -2.09 -14.00 -8.73
CA GLU A 53 -3.17 -13.81 -9.71
C GLU A 53 -4.50 -14.43 -9.27
N LYS A 54 -4.50 -15.71 -8.84
CA LYS A 54 -5.72 -16.39 -8.36
C LYS A 54 -6.44 -15.63 -7.23
N LYS A 55 -5.69 -15.01 -6.31
CA LYS A 55 -6.24 -14.26 -5.17
C LYS A 55 -6.74 -12.88 -5.62
N LYS A 56 -6.00 -12.23 -6.53
CA LYS A 56 -6.40 -10.98 -7.19
C LYS A 56 -7.73 -11.14 -7.93
N GLU A 57 -7.86 -12.15 -8.79
CA GLU A 57 -9.08 -12.47 -9.53
C GLU A 57 -10.28 -12.68 -8.61
N LYS A 58 -10.10 -13.46 -7.52
CA LYS A 58 -11.17 -13.72 -6.53
C LYS A 58 -11.66 -12.42 -5.89
N LEU A 59 -10.75 -11.53 -5.51
CA LEU A 59 -11.09 -10.26 -4.87
C LEU A 59 -11.79 -9.30 -5.84
N LEU A 60 -11.36 -9.26 -7.11
CA LEU A 60 -12.00 -8.45 -8.14
C LEU A 60 -13.44 -8.91 -8.40
N LYS A 61 -13.68 -10.23 -8.44
CA LYS A 61 -15.04 -10.79 -8.52
C LYS A 61 -15.91 -10.39 -7.32
N GLN A 62 -15.37 -10.48 -6.10
CA GLN A 62 -16.07 -10.04 -4.89
C GLN A 62 -16.40 -8.55 -4.93
N TYR A 63 -15.44 -7.71 -5.34
CA TYR A 63 -15.66 -6.28 -5.49
C TYR A 63 -16.74 -5.95 -6.52
N ALA A 64 -16.72 -6.59 -7.69
CA ALA A 64 -17.74 -6.41 -8.72
C ALA A 64 -19.15 -6.78 -8.23
N ALA A 65 -19.27 -7.89 -7.48
CA ALA A 65 -20.54 -8.30 -6.87
C ALA A 65 -21.06 -7.30 -5.84
N HIS A 66 -20.17 -6.65 -5.08
CA HIS A 66 -20.56 -5.61 -4.12
C HIS A 66 -20.88 -4.26 -4.75
N ARG A 67 -20.35 -3.95 -5.94
CA ARG A 67 -20.57 -2.67 -6.62
C ARG A 67 -21.89 -2.61 -7.42
N GLY A 68 -22.54 -3.76 -7.60
CA GLY A 68 -23.84 -3.89 -8.29
C GLY A 68 -25.07 -3.92 -7.37
N ASN A 69 -24.88 -3.80 -6.05
CA ASN A 69 -25.90 -3.53 -5.04
C ASN A 69 -25.78 -2.08 -4.56
#